data_AF-A0A7W8PL95-F1
#
_entry.id   AF-A0A7W8PL95-F1
#
_cell.length_a   1.000
_cell.length_b   1.000
_cell.length_c   1.000
_cell.angle_alpha   90.00
_cell.angle_beta   90.00
_cell.angle_gamma   90.00
#
_symmetry.space_group_name_H-M   'P 1'
#
loop_
_entity.id
_entity.type
_entity.pdbx_description
1 polymer ?
#
loop_
_entity_poly.entity_id
_entity_poly.type
_entity_poly.pdbx_seq_one_letter_code
_entity_poly.pdbx_strand_id
1 'polypeptide(L)'
;MGYFAHLDPCPMLLQPKEDAAEQFSKERIAPMVRATPVLRDLIGTRRMRNSEETLLFKSFPGGFLALAGAGSPDNLARRPVRVVLSDEIDKYPLTRDGEPIALAEERTATFSNWLSIRACSPTI
;
A
#
# COMPACT_ATOMS: atom_id res chain seq x y z
N MET A 1 6.68 -4.28 2.52
CA MET A 1 5.44 -5.03 2.26
C MET A 1 5.57 -6.54 2.45
N GLY A 2 6.48 -7.25 1.77
CA GLY A 2 6.55 -8.73 1.85
C GLY A 2 6.65 -9.30 3.28
N TYR A 3 7.47 -8.68 4.15
CA TYR A 3 7.55 -9.03 5.57
C TYR A 3 6.17 -9.01 6.26
N PHE A 4 5.45 -7.89 6.13
CA PHE A 4 4.10 -7.70 6.70
C PHE A 4 3.00 -8.50 6.00
N ALA A 5 3.27 -9.15 4.88
CA ALA A 5 2.32 -10.07 4.26
C ALA A 5 2.51 -11.50 4.77
N HIS A 6 3.73 -11.87 5.19
CA HIS A 6 4.09 -13.23 5.57
C HIS A 6 4.27 -13.41 7.07
N LEU A 7 5.13 -12.61 7.70
CA LEU A 7 5.59 -12.83 9.08
C LEU A 7 4.75 -12.05 10.11
N ASP A 8 4.19 -10.91 9.71
CA ASP A 8 3.32 -10.09 10.57
C ASP A 8 2.14 -9.51 9.75
N PRO A 9 1.18 -10.37 9.33
CA PRO A 9 0.05 -10.01 8.48
C PRO A 9 -0.78 -8.84 9.02
N CYS A 10 -0.99 -7.82 8.20
CA CYS A 10 -1.85 -6.69 8.56
C CYS A 10 -2.42 -5.94 7.34
N PRO A 11 -3.44 -5.09 7.56
CA PRO A 11 -3.88 -4.09 6.61
C PRO A 11 -2.79 -3.04 6.31
N MET A 12 -2.46 -2.85 5.04
CA MET A 12 -1.41 -1.92 4.59
C MET A 12 -1.92 -0.99 3.49
N LEU A 13 -1.42 0.23 3.51
CA LEU A 13 -1.58 1.23 2.45
C LEU A 13 -0.21 1.54 1.83
N LEU A 14 -0.11 1.48 0.51
CA LEU A 14 1.04 1.94 -0.25
C LEU A 14 0.63 3.12 -1.13
N GLN A 15 1.27 4.26 -0.89
CA GLN A 15 1.12 5.46 -1.69
C GLN A 15 2.41 5.69 -2.48
N PRO A 16 2.39 5.54 -3.81
CA PRO A 16 3.39 6.16 -4.64
C PRO A 16 2.94 7.59 -5.00
N LYS A 17 3.80 8.31 -5.73
CA LYS A 17 3.42 9.57 -6.37
C LYS A 17 2.13 9.44 -7.20
N GLU A 18 1.54 10.58 -7.54
CA GLU A 18 0.30 10.65 -8.31
C GLU A 18 0.36 9.78 -9.59
N ASP A 19 -0.75 9.10 -9.88
CA ASP A 19 -0.96 8.17 -11.01
C ASP A 19 0.00 6.98 -11.15
N ALA A 20 0.97 6.82 -10.24
CA ALA A 20 1.96 5.74 -10.32
C ALA A 20 1.51 4.43 -9.65
N ALA A 21 0.34 4.39 -9.01
CA ALA A 21 -0.11 3.22 -8.23
C ALA A 21 -0.21 1.95 -9.08
N GLU A 22 -0.76 2.06 -10.29
CA GLU A 22 -0.85 0.92 -11.19
C GLU A 22 0.52 0.44 -11.66
N GLN A 23 1.36 1.38 -12.07
CA GLN A 23 2.71 1.09 -12.55
C GLN A 23 3.54 0.44 -11.43
N PHE A 24 3.48 0.98 -10.22
CA PHE A 24 4.15 0.44 -9.04
C PHE A 24 3.69 -0.99 -8.74
N SER A 25 2.39 -1.27 -8.85
CA SER A 25 1.86 -2.63 -8.70
C SER A 25 2.45 -3.59 -9.74
N LYS A 26 2.48 -3.19 -11.01
CA LYS A 26 2.95 -4.02 -12.14
C LYS A 26 4.47 -4.21 -12.16
N GLU A 27 5.23 -3.18 -11.84
CA GLU A 27 6.69 -3.14 -12.03
C GLU A 27 7.50 -3.37 -10.76
N ARG A 28 6.91 -3.25 -9.56
CA ARG A 28 7.61 -3.44 -8.28
C ARG A 28 6.98 -4.58 -7.49
N ILE A 29 5.68 -4.51 -7.22
CA ILE A 29 5.01 -5.51 -6.38
C ILE A 29 4.89 -6.86 -7.08
N ALA A 30 4.40 -6.91 -8.32
CA ALA A 30 4.21 -8.17 -9.02
C ALA A 30 5.53 -8.94 -9.25
N PRO A 31 6.65 -8.31 -9.65
CA PRO A 31 7.95 -8.99 -9.71
C PRO A 31 8.42 -9.49 -8.35
N MET A 32 8.29 -8.70 -7.28
CA MET A 32 8.66 -9.10 -5.91
C MET A 32 7.89 -10.35 -5.47
N VAL A 33 6.58 -10.39 -5.72
CA VAL A 33 5.73 -11.55 -5.40
C VAL A 33 6.14 -12.76 -6.23
N ARG A 34 6.37 -12.61 -7.55
CA ARG A 34 6.80 -13.73 -8.41
C ARG A 34 8.15 -14.31 -7.98
N ALA A 35 9.10 -13.46 -7.62
CA ALA A 35 10.45 -13.84 -7.23
C ALA A 35 10.52 -14.50 -5.85
N THR A 36 9.51 -14.32 -4.98
CA THR A 36 9.51 -14.83 -3.61
C THR A 36 8.50 -15.98 -3.48
N PRO A 37 8.94 -17.26 -3.39
CA PRO A 37 8.03 -18.41 -3.39
C PRO A 37 6.90 -18.31 -2.38
N VAL A 38 7.21 -17.93 -1.14
CA VAL A 38 6.20 -17.81 -0.07
C VAL A 38 5.17 -16.71 -0.38
N LEU A 39 5.60 -15.58 -0.95
CA LEU A 39 4.65 -14.51 -1.31
C LEU A 39 3.78 -14.91 -2.50
N ARG A 40 4.30 -15.69 -3.45
CA ARG A 40 3.53 -16.19 -4.58
C ARG A 40 2.40 -17.13 -4.14
N ASP A 41 2.63 -17.91 -3.09
CA ASP A 41 1.62 -18.82 -2.54
C ASP A 41 0.58 -18.06 -1.70
N LEU A 42 1.01 -16.99 -1.00
CA LEU A 42 0.16 -16.13 -0.18
C LEU A 42 -0.67 -15.11 -0.97
N ILE A 43 -0.11 -14.55 -2.05
CA ILE A 43 -0.67 -13.43 -2.83
C ILE A 43 -0.92 -13.90 -4.26
N GLY A 44 -2.19 -13.91 -4.68
CA GLY A 44 -2.57 -14.15 -6.08
C GLY A 44 -2.69 -15.62 -6.51
N THR A 45 -2.73 -16.58 -5.58
CA THR A 45 -3.10 -17.95 -5.92
C THR A 45 -4.55 -17.98 -6.43
N ARG A 46 -4.81 -18.70 -7.53
CA ARG A 46 -6.14 -18.77 -8.20
C ARG A 46 -7.26 -19.27 -7.26
N ARG A 47 -6.91 -19.92 -6.14
CA ARG A 47 -7.83 -20.33 -5.07
C ARG A 47 -8.22 -19.21 -4.10
N MET A 48 -7.38 -18.17 -3.96
CA MET A 48 -7.60 -17.02 -3.07
C MET A 48 -8.04 -15.74 -3.80
N ARG A 49 -8.24 -15.79 -5.12
CA ARG A 49 -8.88 -14.69 -5.85
C ARG A 49 -10.33 -14.54 -5.40
N ASN A 50 -10.52 -13.82 -4.31
CA ASN A 50 -11.83 -13.23 -4.00
C ASN A 50 -12.13 -12.20 -5.09
N SER A 51 -13.41 -11.96 -5.36
CA SER A 51 -13.88 -10.95 -6.32
C SER A 51 -13.35 -9.53 -6.05
N GLU A 52 -12.72 -9.30 -4.90
CA GLU A 52 -12.13 -8.02 -4.49
C GLU A 52 -10.64 -7.86 -4.84
N GLU A 53 -9.93 -8.91 -5.30
CA GLU A 53 -8.52 -8.79 -5.69
C GLU A 53 -8.40 -8.04 -7.03
N THR A 54 -7.71 -6.90 -7.03
CA THR A 54 -7.53 -6.04 -8.20
C THR A 54 -6.06 -5.68 -8.40
N LEU A 55 -5.77 -4.91 -9.44
CA LEU A 55 -4.42 -4.40 -9.65
C LEU A 55 -3.93 -3.56 -8.46
N LEU A 56 -4.83 -2.79 -7.85
CA LEU A 56 -4.54 -1.87 -6.75
C LEU A 56 -4.90 -2.45 -5.37
N PHE A 57 -5.37 -3.70 -5.31
CA PHE A 57 -5.75 -4.33 -4.06
C PHE A 57 -5.34 -5.80 -4.05
N LYS A 58 -4.48 -6.18 -3.12
CA LYS A 58 -4.00 -7.55 -2.96
C LYS A 58 -4.36 -8.05 -1.56
N SER A 59 -5.25 -9.03 -1.47
CA SER A 59 -5.60 -9.67 -0.21
C SER A 59 -4.68 -10.86 0.08
N PHE A 60 -4.45 -11.12 1.36
CA PHE A 60 -3.74 -12.30 1.86
C PHE A 60 -4.26 -12.64 3.26
N PRO A 61 -4.02 -13.86 3.79
CA PRO A 61 -4.47 -14.21 5.13
C PRO A 61 -3.97 -13.21 6.19
N GLY A 62 -4.88 -12.64 6.97
CA GLY A 62 -4.57 -11.67 8.02
C GLY A 62 -4.41 -10.21 7.57
N GLY A 63 -4.59 -9.89 6.28
CA GLY A 63 -4.48 -8.51 5.84
C GLY A 63 -4.70 -8.25 4.35
N PHE A 64 -4.31 -7.06 3.93
CA PHE A 64 -4.34 -6.66 2.53
C PHE A 64 -3.30 -5.59 2.26
N LEU A 65 -2.97 -5.42 0.99
CA LEU A 65 -2.19 -4.33 0.45
C LEU A 65 -3.09 -3.52 -0.49
N ALA A 66 -3.46 -2.31 -0.06
CA ALA A 66 -4.12 -1.32 -0.91
C ALA A 66 -3.07 -0.37 -1.50
N LEU A 67 -3.18 -0.09 -2.80
CA LEU A 67 -2.37 0.91 -3.49
C LEU A 67 -3.26 2.08 -3.90
N ALA A 68 -2.85 3.30 -3.55
CA ALA A 68 -3.57 4.52 -3.89
C ALA A 68 -2.57 5.63 -4.19
N GLY A 69 -2.74 6.35 -5.30
CA GLY A 69 -1.90 7.51 -5.61
C GLY A 69 -2.14 8.65 -4.60
N ALA A 70 -1.11 9.44 -4.35
CA ALA A 70 -1.16 10.57 -3.41
C ALA A 70 -2.27 11.61 -3.73
N GLY A 71 -2.67 11.75 -5.01
CA GLY A 71 -3.72 12.68 -5.45
C GLY A 71 -5.16 12.15 -5.35
N SER A 72 -5.39 10.93 -4.86
CA SER A 72 -6.73 10.33 -4.78
C SER A 72 -7.21 10.10 -3.33
N PRO A 73 -7.61 11.16 -2.60
CA PRO A 73 -8.02 11.08 -1.20
C PRO A 73 -9.19 10.10 -0.95
N ASP A 74 -10.11 9.96 -1.91
CA ASP A 74 -11.21 9.00 -1.84
C ASP A 74 -10.77 7.53 -1.75
N ASN A 75 -9.58 7.20 -2.25
CA ASN A 75 -9.01 5.86 -2.14
C ASN A 75 -8.24 5.67 -0.82
N LEU A 76 -7.80 6.78 -0.19
CA LEU A 76 -7.13 6.81 1.10
C LEU A 76 -8.11 6.72 2.28
N ALA A 77 -9.35 7.18 2.10
CA ALA A 77 -10.34 7.33 3.18
C ALA A 77 -11.11 6.06 3.58
N ARG A 78 -10.93 4.94 2.88
CA ARG A 78 -11.92 3.84 2.95
C ARG A 78 -11.70 2.81 4.05
N ARG A 79 -10.47 2.59 4.52
CA ARG A 79 -10.16 1.43 5.39
C ARG A 79 -9.12 1.79 6.45
N PRO A 80 -9.28 1.31 7.69
CA PRO A 80 -8.23 1.40 8.69
C PRO A 80 -7.03 0.55 8.25
N VAL A 81 -5.82 1.07 8.41
CA VAL A 81 -4.57 0.39 8.04
C VAL A 81 -3.55 0.46 9.17
N ARG A 82 -2.78 -0.61 9.38
CA ARG A 82 -1.73 -0.61 10.41
C ARG A 82 -0.42 -0.03 9.88
N VAL A 83 -0.11 -0.28 8.62
CA VAL A 83 1.15 0.16 7.99
C VAL A 83 0.87 1.07 6.81
N VAL A 84 1.47 2.26 6.81
CA VAL A 84 1.47 3.20 5.69
C VAL A 84 2.88 3.24 5.10
N LEU A 85 3.00 2.99 3.79
CA LEU A 85 4.23 3.19 3.04
C LEU A 85 4.02 4.30 2.00
N SER A 86 4.77 5.39 2.14
CA SER A 86 4.73 6.53 1.22
C SER A 86 6.06 6.62 0.47
N ASP A 87 6.00 6.51 -0.86
CA ASP A 87 7.14 6.56 -1.77
C ASP A 87 7.12 7.85 -2.58
N GLU A 88 8.29 8.46 -2.77
CA GLU A 88 8.50 9.73 -3.48
C GLU A 88 7.69 10.89 -2.87
N ILE A 89 7.82 11.06 -1.55
CA ILE A 89 7.04 12.03 -0.77
C ILE A 89 7.28 13.51 -1.14
N ASP A 90 8.41 13.83 -1.76
CA ASP A 90 8.73 15.16 -2.29
C ASP A 90 7.78 15.58 -3.42
N LYS A 91 7.16 14.61 -4.10
CA LYS A 91 6.27 14.81 -5.25
C LYS A 91 4.80 14.83 -4.88
N TYR A 92 4.45 14.84 -3.59
CA TYR A 92 3.07 14.79 -3.17
C TYR A 92 2.42 16.16 -3.29
N PRO A 93 1.39 16.33 -4.14
CA PRO A 93 0.68 17.59 -4.21
C PRO A 93 -0.15 17.79 -2.95
N LEU A 94 -0.27 19.05 -2.51
CA LEU A 94 -1.28 19.41 -1.52
C LEU A 94 -2.67 19.24 -2.15
N THR A 95 -3.54 18.47 -1.51
CA THR A 95 -4.91 18.25 -1.97
C THR A 95 -5.87 19.20 -1.27
N ARG A 96 -7.08 19.35 -1.81
CA ARG A 96 -8.15 20.12 -1.16
C ARG A 96 -8.49 19.57 0.23
N ASP A 97 -8.38 18.25 0.40
CA ASP A 97 -8.72 17.56 1.65
C ASP A 97 -7.57 17.61 2.67
N GLY A 98 -6.38 18.09 2.28
CA GLY A 98 -5.23 18.26 3.15
C GLY A 98 -3.93 17.66 2.59
N GLU A 99 -2.97 17.49 3.49
CA GLU A 99 -1.68 16.89 3.19
C GLU A 99 -1.83 15.36 3.08
N PRO A 100 -1.46 14.73 1.95
CA PRO A 100 -1.79 13.32 1.70
C PRO A 100 -1.21 12.32 2.70
N ILE A 101 -0.04 12.60 3.27
CA ILE A 101 0.58 11.72 4.27
C ILE A 101 -0.20 11.77 5.58
N ALA A 102 -0.55 12.96 6.05
CA ALA A 102 -1.40 13.15 7.22
C ALA A 102 -2.74 12.43 7.06
N LEU A 103 -3.39 12.58 5.89
CA LEU A 103 -4.63 11.88 5.58
C LEU A 103 -4.48 10.35 5.59
N ALA A 104 -3.34 9.82 5.15
CA ALA A 104 -3.05 8.40 5.20
C ALA A 104 -2.78 7.92 6.64
N GLU A 105 -2.06 8.72 7.43
CA GLU A 105 -1.73 8.40 8.83
C GLU A 105 -2.97 8.43 9.74
N GLU A 106 -3.98 9.25 9.46
CA GLU A 106 -5.25 9.20 10.18
C GLU A 106 -5.91 7.81 10.12
N ARG A 107 -5.64 7.01 9.08
CA ARG A 107 -6.17 5.66 8.94
C ARG A 107 -5.54 4.66 9.89
N THR A 108 -4.44 5.02 10.56
CA THR A 108 -3.76 4.18 11.53
C THR A 108 -4.32 4.28 12.94
N ALA A 109 -5.25 5.22 13.17
CA ALA A 109 -5.79 5.53 14.50
C ALA A 109 -6.37 4.34 15.26
N THR A 110 -6.83 3.29 14.57
CA THR A 110 -7.39 2.08 15.21
C THR A 110 -6.33 1.08 15.69
N PHE A 111 -5.07 1.24 15.31
CA PHE A 111 -3.99 0.32 15.64
C PHE A 111 -3.01 0.99 16.61
N SER A 112 -2.76 0.39 17.77
CA SER A 112 -1.78 0.93 18.73
C SER A 112 -0.31 0.69 18.33
N ASN A 113 -0.08 -0.29 17.46
CA ASN A 113 1.23 -0.69 16.93
C ASN A 113 1.39 -0.33 15.45
N TRP A 114 0.90 0.85 15.06
CA TRP A 114 0.99 1.32 13.69
C TRP A 114 2.42 1.68 13.29
N LEU A 115 2.68 1.70 11.98
CA LEU A 115 3.96 2.12 11.41
C LEU A 115 3.74 2.96 10.15
N SER A 116 4.38 4.12 10.09
CA SER A 116 4.47 4.94 8.87
C SER A 116 5.92 4.95 8.38
N ILE A 117 6.13 4.62 7.12
CA ILE A 117 7.44 4.63 6.46
C ILE A 117 7.35 5.58 5.28
N ARG A 118 8.26 6.55 5.24
CA ARG A 118 8.34 7.57 4.19
C ARG A 118 9.67 7.44 3.48
N ALA A 119 9.65 7.35 2.15
CA ALA A 119 10.83 7.20 1.32
C ALA A 119 10.83 8.27 0.22
N CYS A 120 12.03 8.75 -0.11
CA CYS A 120 12.27 9.73 -1.16
C CYS A 120 13.71 9.60 -1.64
N SER A 121 13.94 9.84 -2.92
CA SER A 121 15.28 10.06 -3.43
C SER A 121 15.80 11.45 -2.99
N PRO A 122 17.10 11.59 -2.65
CA PRO A 122 17.63 12.90 -2.28
C PRO A 122 17.59 13.85 -3.48
N THR A 123 16.95 15.00 -3.32
CA THR A 123 16.98 16.10 -4.29
C THR A 123 18.29 16.88 -4.08
N ILE A 124 19.08 17.07 -5.14
CA ILE A 124 20.29 17.92 -5.15
C ILE A 124 19.88 19.34 -5.54
#